data_AF-R1GFP3-F1
#
_entry.id   AF-R1GFP3-F1
#
_cell.length_a   1.000
_cell.length_b   1.000
_cell.length_c   1.000
_cell.angle_alpha   90.00
_cell.angle_beta   90.00
_cell.angle_gamma   90.00
#
_symmetry.space_group_name_H-M   'P 1'
#
loop_
_entity.id
_entity.type
_entity.pdbx_description
1 polymer ?
#
loop_
_entity_poly.entity_id
_entity_poly.type
_entity_poly.pdbx_seq_one_letter_code
_entity_poly.pdbx_strand_id
1 'polypeptide(L)'
;MAAPFYPGRRLSYNGDLCTVRYVGGVQGTKGEWLGVEWDDPTRGKHDGSHAGVRYFECARKHPNAGSFVRPTRPSDSPLSYVEALKQKYASEPVEDPTLELDIIVIGKPPDHVPVNSAGKVIKISGKEAEEVGFDKIRKKLANLKELRIVLLDTMHVARPISALLDQAAVSVDKLTDVKDVSPKIQELDISRNLFEEWREVASICIQLESLKRLPILCITTFMLPMARL
;
A
#
# COMPACT_ATOMS: atom_id res chain seq x y z
N MET A 1 -15.66 -5.25 -9.56
CA MET A 1 -15.46 -4.08 -10.45
C MET A 1 -14.28 -3.29 -9.92
N ALA A 2 -13.34 -2.87 -10.77
CA ALA A 2 -12.25 -2.01 -10.33
C ALA A 2 -12.83 -0.70 -9.78
N ALA A 3 -12.25 -0.17 -8.70
CA ALA A 3 -12.70 1.09 -8.12
C ALA A 3 -12.65 2.22 -9.17
N PRO A 4 -13.63 3.14 -9.22
CA PRO A 4 -13.68 4.20 -10.22
C PRO A 4 -12.51 5.18 -10.08
N PHE A 5 -12.03 5.74 -11.19
CA PHE A 5 -11.02 6.79 -11.16
C PHE A 5 -11.65 8.15 -10.85
N TYR A 6 -10.96 8.97 -10.07
CA TYR A 6 -11.37 10.33 -9.72
C TYR A 6 -10.13 11.24 -9.53
N PRO A 7 -10.25 12.56 -9.75
CA PRO A 7 -9.17 13.50 -9.43
C PRO A 7 -8.77 13.44 -7.96
N GLY A 8 -7.46 13.41 -7.67
CA GLY A 8 -6.89 13.19 -6.35
C GLY A 8 -6.43 11.75 -6.11
N ARG A 9 -7.00 10.78 -6.84
CA ARG A 9 -6.63 9.37 -6.68
C ARG A 9 -5.14 9.14 -6.93
N ARG A 10 -4.49 8.41 -6.04
CA ARG A 10 -3.08 8.01 -6.18
C ARG A 10 -2.99 6.69 -6.93
N LEU A 11 -2.10 6.65 -7.92
CA LEU A 11 -1.82 5.46 -8.72
C LEU A 11 -0.32 5.25 -8.83
N SER A 12 0.06 4.02 -9.17
CA SER A 12 1.40 3.70 -9.61
C SER A 12 1.37 2.94 -10.92
N TYR A 13 2.36 3.18 -11.77
CA TYR A 13 2.56 2.44 -13.00
C TYR A 13 4.02 2.04 -13.12
N ASN A 14 4.31 0.73 -12.98
CA ASN A 14 5.67 0.19 -13.01
C ASN A 14 6.58 0.81 -11.93
N GLY A 15 6.04 1.09 -10.75
CA GLY A 15 6.74 1.73 -9.63
C GLY A 15 6.77 3.26 -9.67
N ASP A 16 6.34 3.88 -10.77
CA ASP A 16 6.25 5.34 -10.87
C ASP A 16 4.92 5.84 -10.31
N LEU A 17 4.98 6.66 -9.27
CA LEU A 17 3.79 7.22 -8.63
C LEU A 17 3.25 8.44 -9.38
N CYS A 18 1.93 8.53 -9.43
CA CYS A 18 1.23 9.68 -9.97
C CYS A 18 -0.09 9.97 -9.25
N THR A 19 -0.57 11.19 -9.40
CA THR A 19 -1.87 11.63 -8.93
C THR A 19 -2.78 11.91 -10.13
N VAL A 20 -3.99 11.35 -10.14
CA VAL A 20 -5.00 11.68 -11.15
C VAL A 20 -5.42 13.14 -10.97
N ARG A 21 -5.39 13.91 -12.05
CA ARG A 21 -5.80 15.32 -12.10
C ARG A 21 -7.03 15.55 -12.97
N TYR A 22 -7.29 14.63 -13.91
CA TYR A 22 -8.40 14.72 -14.85
C TYR A 22 -8.92 13.32 -15.20
N VAL A 23 -10.24 13.20 -15.36
CA VAL A 23 -10.91 12.00 -15.88
C VAL A 23 -11.90 12.47 -16.93
N GLY A 24 -11.74 12.04 -18.18
CA GLY A 24 -12.66 12.44 -19.26
C GLY A 24 -12.09 12.28 -20.67
N GLY A 25 -12.82 12.81 -21.65
CA GLY A 25 -12.41 12.77 -23.06
C GLY A 25 -11.34 13.81 -23.41
N VAL A 26 -10.43 13.46 -24.31
CA VAL A 26 -9.42 14.38 -24.86
C VAL A 26 -9.75 14.64 -26.34
N GLN A 27 -9.77 15.92 -26.74
CA GLN A 27 -10.16 16.35 -28.09
C GLN A 27 -9.28 15.68 -29.14
N GLY A 28 -9.89 15.20 -30.22
CA GLY A 28 -9.18 14.48 -31.29
C GLY A 28 -8.81 13.04 -30.94
N THR A 29 -9.23 12.53 -29.78
CA THR A 29 -9.00 11.13 -29.37
C THR A 29 -10.33 10.41 -29.10
N LYS A 30 -10.31 9.07 -29.13
CA LYS A 30 -11.48 8.25 -28.81
C LYS A 30 -11.43 7.80 -27.35
N GLY A 31 -12.58 7.76 -26.68
CA GLY A 31 -12.74 7.20 -25.34
C GLY A 31 -12.20 8.11 -24.22
N GLU A 32 -12.26 7.58 -23.00
CA GLU A 32 -11.82 8.28 -21.79
C GLU A 32 -10.29 8.19 -21.58
N TRP A 33 -9.76 9.19 -20.90
CA TRP A 33 -8.39 9.31 -20.46
C TRP A 33 -8.31 9.76 -19.01
N LEU A 34 -7.26 9.30 -18.35
CA LEU A 34 -6.79 9.82 -17.08
C LEU A 34 -5.67 10.82 -17.36
N GLY A 35 -5.89 12.09 -17.06
CA GLY A 35 -4.80 13.05 -16.94
C GLY A 35 -4.13 12.84 -15.58
N VAL A 36 -2.87 12.44 -15.57
CA VAL A 36 -2.10 12.16 -14.35
C VAL A 36 -0.91 13.11 -14.25
N GLU A 37 -0.59 13.54 -13.04
CA GLU A 37 0.66 14.24 -12.72
C GLU A 37 1.60 13.27 -12.01
N TRP A 38 2.83 13.12 -12.51
CA TRP A 38 3.85 12.25 -11.94
C TRP A 38 4.57 12.91 -10.77
N ASP A 39 4.90 12.10 -9.77
CA ASP A 39 5.77 12.52 -8.66
C ASP A 39 7.18 12.87 -9.18
N ASP A 40 7.69 12.06 -10.11
CA ASP A 40 8.87 12.36 -10.89
C ASP A 40 8.48 13.06 -12.21
N PRO A 41 8.76 14.37 -12.36
CA PRO A 41 8.37 15.12 -13.54
C PRO A 41 9.12 14.68 -14.82
N THR A 42 10.17 13.87 -14.73
CA THR A 42 10.86 13.32 -15.91
C THR A 42 10.05 12.23 -16.60
N ARG A 43 9.03 11.68 -15.95
CA ARG A 43 8.17 10.62 -16.49
C ARG A 43 7.00 11.12 -17.33
N GLY A 44 6.60 12.37 -17.14
CA GLY A 44 5.50 12.92 -17.92
C GLY A 44 5.95 13.42 -19.30
N LYS A 45 4.98 13.91 -20.05
CA LYS A 45 5.11 14.27 -21.47
C LYS A 45 4.66 15.68 -21.78
N HIS A 46 3.86 16.29 -20.90
CA HIS A 46 3.25 17.60 -21.07
C HIS A 46 2.95 18.23 -19.72
N ASP A 47 2.41 19.44 -19.71
CA ASP A 47 2.10 20.22 -18.52
C ASP A 47 0.63 20.09 -18.05
N GLY A 48 -0.16 19.30 -18.78
CA GLY A 48 -1.60 19.13 -18.57
C GLY A 48 -2.44 19.56 -19.77
N SER A 49 -1.79 19.99 -20.85
CA SER A 49 -2.42 20.30 -22.13
C SER A 49 -2.19 19.23 -23.21
N HIS A 50 -3.09 19.18 -24.19
CA HIS A 50 -2.96 18.40 -25.42
C HIS A 50 -3.45 19.23 -26.61
N ALA A 51 -2.64 19.33 -27.68
CA ALA A 51 -2.97 20.08 -28.90
C ALA A 51 -3.48 21.52 -28.65
N GLY A 52 -2.89 22.23 -27.67
CA GLY A 52 -3.25 23.61 -27.32
C GLY A 52 -4.44 23.76 -26.37
N VAL A 53 -5.11 22.66 -26.00
CA VAL A 53 -6.22 22.66 -25.03
C VAL A 53 -5.72 22.18 -23.67
N ARG A 54 -6.01 22.93 -22.60
CA ARG A 54 -5.65 22.58 -21.22
C ARG A 54 -6.77 21.76 -20.57
N TYR A 55 -6.41 20.62 -19.99
CA TYR A 55 -7.34 19.72 -19.31
C TYR A 55 -7.16 19.73 -17.80
N PHE A 56 -5.92 19.90 -17.34
CA PHE A 56 -5.60 20.02 -15.92
C PHE A 56 -4.34 20.87 -15.72
N GLU A 57 -4.14 21.30 -14.48
CA GLU A 57 -2.93 21.97 -14.03
C GLU A 57 -2.13 21.00 -13.14
N CYS A 58 -0.83 20.88 -13.39
CA CYS A 58 0.07 20.15 -12.50
C CYS A 58 0.39 21.01 -11.27
N ALA A 59 0.37 20.43 -10.07
CA ALA A 59 0.76 21.13 -8.85
C ALA A 59 2.23 21.57 -8.90
N ARG A 60 3.10 20.74 -9.48
CA ARG A 60 4.46 21.11 -9.85
C ARG A 60 4.42 21.82 -11.20
N LYS A 61 4.86 23.09 -11.22
CA LYS A 61 5.06 23.86 -12.44
C LYS A 61 6.27 23.35 -13.22
N HIS A 62 6.09 22.23 -13.92
CA HIS A 62 7.10 21.62 -14.77
C HIS A 62 6.47 21.28 -16.13
N PRO A 63 7.16 21.58 -17.25
CA PRO A 63 6.58 21.44 -18.59
C PRO A 63 6.20 20.00 -18.96
N ASN A 64 6.76 19.01 -18.28
CA ASN A 64 6.55 17.59 -18.54
C ASN A 64 6.00 16.82 -17.33
N ALA A 65 5.40 17.46 -16.32
CA ALA A 65 4.93 16.71 -15.14
C ALA A 65 3.69 15.83 -15.40
N GLY A 66 2.94 16.09 -16.46
CA GLY A 66 1.68 15.42 -16.78
C GLY A 66 1.77 14.39 -17.90
N SER A 67 0.89 13.39 -17.86
CA SER A 67 0.63 12.45 -18.96
C SER A 67 -0.88 12.17 -19.09
N PHE A 68 -1.34 11.75 -20.28
CA PHE A 68 -2.62 11.07 -20.44
C PHE A 68 -2.41 9.55 -20.49
N VAL A 69 -3.14 8.82 -19.65
CA VAL A 69 -3.10 7.35 -19.52
C VAL A 69 -4.49 6.77 -19.77
N ARG A 70 -4.56 5.58 -20.38
CA ARG A 70 -5.83 4.88 -20.57
C ARG A 70 -6.33 4.28 -19.25
N PRO A 71 -7.62 4.43 -18.91
CA PRO A 71 -8.21 3.75 -17.75
C PRO A 71 -8.04 2.22 -17.78
N THR A 72 -7.92 1.63 -18.98
CA THR A 72 -7.69 0.19 -19.17
C THR A 72 -6.25 -0.25 -18.92
N ARG A 73 -5.29 0.68 -18.79
CA ARG A 73 -3.91 0.33 -18.42
C ARG A 73 -3.92 -0.08 -16.94
N PRO A 74 -3.51 -1.31 -16.60
CA PRO A 74 -3.44 -1.73 -15.21
C PRO A 74 -2.44 -0.88 -14.45
N SER A 75 -2.84 -0.40 -13.28
CA SER A 75 -1.94 0.22 -12.29
C SER A 75 -1.39 -0.85 -11.35
N ASP A 76 -0.28 -0.56 -10.67
CA ASP A 76 0.27 -1.46 -9.67
C ASP A 76 -0.73 -1.64 -8.52
N SER A 77 -0.78 -2.85 -7.96
CA SER A 77 -1.70 -3.18 -6.87
C SER A 77 -1.26 -2.50 -5.58
N PRO A 78 -2.18 -1.81 -4.85
CA PRO A 78 -1.87 -1.27 -3.55
C PRO A 78 -1.61 -2.39 -2.53
N LEU A 79 -0.76 -2.11 -1.55
CA LEU A 79 -0.50 -2.99 -0.41
C LEU A 79 -1.07 -2.38 0.87
N SER A 80 -1.57 -3.22 1.77
CA SER A 80 -1.70 -2.80 3.17
C SER A 80 -0.33 -2.62 3.82
N TYR A 81 -0.29 -1.91 4.95
CA TYR A 81 0.93 -1.76 5.75
C TYR A 81 1.56 -3.13 6.09
N VAL A 82 0.74 -4.09 6.51
CA VAL A 82 1.22 -5.41 6.95
C VAL A 82 1.77 -6.22 5.77
N GLU A 83 1.13 -6.15 4.60
CA GLU A 83 1.64 -6.79 3.38
C GLU A 83 2.97 -6.18 2.96
N ALA A 84 3.08 -4.85 2.92
CA ALA A 84 4.33 -4.17 2.59
C ALA A 84 5.47 -4.52 3.58
N LEU A 85 5.17 -4.55 4.88
CA LEU A 85 6.14 -4.92 5.91
C LEU A 85 6.63 -6.37 5.74
N LYS A 86 5.71 -7.32 5.55
CA LYS A 86 6.05 -8.73 5.31
C LYS A 86 6.82 -8.90 4.00
N GLN A 87 6.39 -8.24 2.94
CA GLN A 87 7.06 -8.30 1.65
C GLN A 87 8.50 -7.80 1.74
N LYS A 88 8.78 -6.76 2.54
CA LYS A 88 10.13 -6.19 2.64
C LYS A 88 11.03 -6.88 3.67
N TYR A 89 10.49 -7.34 4.78
CA TYR A 89 11.27 -7.84 5.92
C TYR A 89 11.05 -9.34 6.23
N ALA A 90 10.12 -10.01 5.56
CA ALA A 90 9.83 -11.43 5.74
C ALA A 90 9.89 -12.27 4.45
N SER A 91 10.17 -11.67 3.28
CA SER A 91 10.54 -12.40 2.06
C SER A 91 12.01 -12.86 2.18
N GLU A 92 12.31 -14.12 1.83
CA GLU A 92 13.71 -14.53 1.68
C GLU A 92 14.22 -14.09 0.30
N PRO A 93 15.52 -13.80 0.13
CA PRO A 93 16.12 -13.95 -1.20
C PRO A 93 15.99 -15.43 -1.58
N VAL A 94 15.20 -15.71 -2.61
CA VAL A 94 14.97 -17.06 -3.11
C VAL A 94 16.26 -17.52 -3.81
N GLU A 95 17.01 -18.44 -3.22
CA GLU A 95 18.08 -19.19 -3.91
C GLU A 95 17.52 -20.43 -4.66
N ASP A 96 16.36 -20.34 -5.33
CA ASP A 96 15.87 -21.46 -6.16
C ASP A 96 14.82 -21.06 -7.23
N PRO A 97 15.04 -21.29 -8.55
CA PRO A 97 14.17 -20.79 -9.64
C PRO A 97 12.83 -21.53 -9.85
N THR A 98 12.44 -22.52 -9.04
CA THR A 98 11.34 -23.44 -9.41
C THR A 98 10.08 -23.40 -8.54
N LEU A 99 9.90 -22.43 -7.64
CA LEU A 99 8.76 -22.44 -6.73
C LEU A 99 7.74 -21.35 -7.04
N GLU A 100 6.60 -21.77 -7.60
CA GLU A 100 5.36 -20.99 -7.71
C GLU A 100 4.79 -20.72 -6.31
N LEU A 101 4.44 -19.45 -6.08
CA LEU A 101 3.92 -18.93 -4.81
C LEU A 101 2.39 -19.00 -4.82
N ASP A 102 1.79 -19.60 -3.80
CA ASP A 102 0.40 -19.35 -3.41
C ASP A 102 0.32 -19.21 -1.88
N ILE A 103 0.03 -18.02 -1.35
CA ILE A 103 -0.23 -17.83 0.09
C ILE A 103 -1.48 -16.96 0.29
N ILE A 104 -2.53 -17.57 0.85
CA ILE A 104 -3.66 -16.88 1.50
C ILE A 104 -3.80 -17.46 2.91
N VAL A 105 -3.81 -16.61 3.96
CA VAL A 105 -4.39 -16.99 5.26
C VAL A 105 -5.08 -15.78 5.93
N ILE A 106 -6.40 -15.90 6.14
CA ILE A 106 -7.25 -15.04 6.99
C ILE A 106 -7.56 -15.80 8.30
N GLY A 107 -7.23 -15.24 9.48
CA GLY A 107 -7.73 -15.70 10.80
C GLY A 107 -7.20 -17.04 11.35
N LYS A 108 -7.23 -17.26 12.69
CA LYS A 108 -6.17 -17.97 13.45
C LYS A 108 -6.52 -19.38 13.98
N PRO A 109 -5.56 -20.33 13.94
CA PRO A 109 -5.38 -21.31 15.03
C PRO A 109 -3.91 -21.40 15.54
N PRO A 110 -3.64 -21.54 16.86
CA PRO A 110 -2.36 -22.05 17.36
C PRO A 110 -2.44 -23.57 17.66
N ASP A 111 -1.39 -24.37 17.56
CA ASP A 111 -0.11 -24.13 16.87
C ASP A 111 0.42 -25.43 16.19
N HIS A 112 -0.18 -26.63 16.42
CA HIS A 112 0.38 -27.94 15.97
C HIS A 112 -0.59 -28.99 15.38
N VAL A 113 -1.80 -28.65 14.93
CA VAL A 113 -2.73 -29.72 14.50
C VAL A 113 -3.57 -29.37 13.27
N PRO A 114 -3.46 -30.09 12.12
CA PRO A 114 -4.29 -29.84 10.95
C PRO A 114 -5.70 -30.41 11.15
N VAL A 115 -6.74 -29.71 10.67
CA VAL A 115 -8.17 -30.05 10.74
C VAL A 115 -8.84 -30.03 9.35
N ASN A 116 -9.93 -30.79 9.13
CA ASN A 116 -10.71 -30.87 7.90
C ASN A 116 -11.75 -29.74 7.78
N SER A 117 -12.56 -29.74 6.71
CA SER A 117 -13.52 -28.68 6.36
C SER A 117 -14.66 -28.41 7.37
N ALA A 118 -14.75 -29.20 8.46
CA ALA A 118 -15.65 -29.00 9.60
C ALA A 118 -14.90 -28.71 10.92
N GLY A 119 -13.58 -28.48 10.88
CA GLY A 119 -12.75 -28.20 12.05
C GLY A 119 -12.23 -29.44 12.80
N LYS A 120 -12.17 -30.64 12.18
CA LYS A 120 -11.71 -31.89 12.85
C LYS A 120 -10.32 -32.37 12.41
N VAL A 121 -9.46 -32.70 13.37
CA VAL A 121 -8.02 -32.98 13.17
C VAL A 121 -7.73 -34.15 12.22
N ILE A 122 -6.81 -34.01 11.26
CA ILE A 122 -6.39 -35.03 10.28
C ILE A 122 -5.09 -35.72 10.74
N LYS A 123 -5.14 -37.03 11.04
CA LYS A 123 -3.97 -37.90 11.23
C LYS A 123 -3.71 -38.70 9.96
N ILE A 124 -2.51 -38.61 9.38
CA ILE A 124 -2.08 -39.49 8.27
C ILE A 124 -0.95 -40.40 8.78
N SER A 125 -1.25 -41.70 8.88
CA SER A 125 -0.28 -42.80 8.94
C SER A 125 0.86 -42.70 9.99
N GLY A 126 0.54 -42.33 11.22
CA GLY A 126 1.39 -42.63 12.40
C GLY A 126 2.78 -41.99 12.45
N LYS A 127 3.10 -41.02 11.59
CA LYS A 127 4.32 -40.22 11.67
C LYS A 127 3.95 -38.77 12.00
N GLU A 128 4.65 -38.21 12.97
CA GLU A 128 4.55 -36.78 13.33
C GLU A 128 4.92 -35.96 12.09
N ALA A 129 3.99 -35.12 11.63
CA ALA A 129 4.26 -34.17 10.57
C ALA A 129 5.23 -33.12 11.15
N GLU A 130 6.48 -33.21 10.74
CA GLU A 130 7.56 -32.35 11.17
C GLU A 130 7.20 -30.87 10.88
N GLU A 131 7.47 -30.02 11.86
CA GLU A 131 7.05 -28.61 12.02
C GLU A 131 7.73 -27.64 11.03
N VAL A 132 8.22 -28.14 9.89
CA VAL A 132 9.27 -27.50 9.08
C VAL A 132 8.83 -26.19 8.40
N GLY A 133 7.52 -25.93 8.30
CA GLY A 133 6.97 -24.74 7.66
C GLY A 133 6.65 -23.58 8.62
N PHE A 134 6.21 -23.87 9.84
CA PHE A 134 5.68 -22.84 10.76
C PHE A 134 6.77 -22.15 11.55
N ASP A 135 7.89 -22.83 11.85
CA ASP A 135 8.99 -22.26 12.63
C ASP A 135 9.66 -21.08 11.93
N LYS A 136 9.90 -21.19 10.62
CA LYS A 136 10.45 -20.08 9.83
C LYS A 136 9.50 -18.88 9.83
N ILE A 137 8.20 -19.12 9.72
CA ILE A 137 7.17 -18.07 9.75
C ILE A 137 7.12 -17.42 11.14
N ARG A 138 7.08 -18.21 12.21
CA ARG A 138 7.09 -17.72 13.61
C ARG A 138 8.34 -16.91 13.89
N LYS A 139 9.51 -17.38 13.46
CA LYS A 139 10.79 -16.67 13.61
C LYS A 139 10.79 -15.33 12.86
N LYS A 140 10.27 -15.30 11.63
CA LYS A 140 10.12 -14.06 10.86
C LYS A 140 9.13 -13.09 11.51
N LEU A 141 7.95 -13.57 11.93
CA LEU A 141 6.97 -12.74 12.62
C LEU A 141 7.51 -12.22 13.97
N ALA A 142 8.26 -13.03 14.71
CA ALA A 142 8.97 -12.61 15.91
C ALA A 142 10.00 -11.52 15.57
N ASN A 143 10.74 -11.65 14.47
CA ASN A 143 11.67 -10.62 14.01
C ASN A 143 10.95 -9.31 13.63
N LEU A 144 9.78 -9.38 12.99
CA LEU A 144 8.97 -8.19 12.68
C LEU A 144 8.58 -7.41 13.94
N LYS A 145 8.27 -8.12 15.04
CA LYS A 145 7.91 -7.49 16.31
C LYS A 145 9.06 -6.74 16.97
N GLU A 146 10.30 -7.09 16.64
CA GLU A 146 11.52 -6.46 17.17
C GLU A 146 12.03 -5.29 16.32
N LEU A 147 11.45 -5.07 15.13
CA LEU A 147 11.85 -3.97 14.24
C LEU A 147 11.65 -2.62 14.94
N ARG A 148 12.70 -1.78 14.87
CA ARG A 148 12.70 -0.41 15.40
C ARG A 148 12.73 0.65 14.32
N ILE A 149 13.35 0.36 13.19
CA ILE A 149 13.48 1.26 12.04
C ILE A 149 12.92 0.51 10.85
N VAL A 150 11.89 1.08 10.22
CA VAL A 150 11.16 0.47 9.13
C VAL A 150 11.06 1.47 7.99
N LEU A 151 11.48 1.05 6.81
CA LEU A 151 11.42 1.84 5.59
C LEU A 151 10.42 1.16 4.67
N LEU A 152 9.26 1.75 4.44
CA LEU A 152 8.22 1.29 3.52
C LEU A 152 7.95 2.35 2.45
N ASP A 153 8.93 3.18 2.14
CA ASP A 153 8.83 4.14 1.06
C ASP A 153 8.68 3.42 -0.28
N THR A 154 7.87 3.96 -1.20
CA THR A 154 7.67 3.41 -2.56
C THR A 154 7.08 1.99 -2.61
N MET A 155 6.50 1.50 -1.52
CA MET A 155 5.91 0.16 -1.43
C MET A 155 4.45 0.10 -1.89
N HIS A 156 3.92 1.19 -2.45
CA HIS A 156 2.51 1.31 -2.85
C HIS A 156 1.52 1.07 -1.69
N VAL A 157 1.91 1.46 -0.47
CA VAL A 157 1.03 1.33 0.69
C VAL A 157 -0.19 2.24 0.50
N ALA A 158 -1.37 1.65 0.63
CA ALA A 158 -2.64 2.37 0.65
C ALA A 158 -3.43 1.94 1.90
N ARG A 159 -4.25 2.85 2.41
CA ARG A 159 -5.13 2.53 3.54
C ARG A 159 -6.41 3.33 3.42
N PRO A 160 -7.34 2.95 2.51
CA PRO A 160 -8.53 3.71 2.17
C PRO A 160 -9.54 3.68 3.32
N ILE A 161 -9.28 4.47 4.36
CA ILE A 161 -10.08 4.49 5.59
C ILE A 161 -11.42 5.17 5.38
N SER A 162 -11.50 6.14 4.47
CA SER A 162 -12.75 6.82 4.16
C SER A 162 -13.83 5.85 3.65
N ALA A 163 -13.45 4.84 2.84
CA ALA A 163 -14.35 3.76 2.44
C ALA A 163 -14.75 2.82 3.60
N LEU A 164 -13.88 2.65 4.61
CA LEU A 164 -14.16 1.85 5.80
C LEU A 164 -15.08 2.59 6.79
N LEU A 165 -14.92 3.90 6.93
CA LEU A 165 -15.72 4.75 7.82
C LEU A 165 -17.16 4.93 7.31
N ASP A 166 -17.36 4.96 6.00
CA ASP A 166 -18.69 5.08 5.39
C ASP A 166 -19.52 3.77 5.50
N GLN A 167 -18.88 2.61 5.68
CA GLN A 167 -19.55 1.31 5.59
C GLN A 167 -19.87 0.62 6.92
N ALA A 168 -19.28 1.01 8.06
CA ALA A 168 -19.75 0.68 9.42
C ALA A 168 -18.76 1.19 10.45
N ALA A 169 -19.20 1.98 11.44
CA ALA A 169 -18.76 2.11 12.85
C ALA A 169 -17.33 1.69 13.32
N VAL A 170 -16.31 1.67 12.48
CA VAL A 170 -14.93 1.33 12.85
C VAL A 170 -14.23 2.64 13.15
N SER A 171 -14.20 3.01 14.43
CA SER A 171 -13.34 4.09 14.90
C SER A 171 -11.88 3.70 14.64
N VAL A 172 -11.09 4.63 14.08
CA VAL A 172 -9.65 4.44 13.81
C VAL A 172 -8.90 3.91 15.04
N ASP A 173 -9.34 4.32 16.24
CA ASP A 173 -8.78 3.91 17.53
C ASP A 173 -8.93 2.41 17.86
N LYS A 174 -9.79 1.68 17.14
CA LYS A 174 -9.99 0.23 17.31
C LYS A 174 -9.09 -0.62 16.41
N LEU A 175 -8.38 -0.01 15.46
CA LEU A 175 -7.48 -0.76 14.57
C LEU A 175 -6.25 -1.22 15.36
N THR A 176 -5.84 -2.47 15.15
CA THR A 176 -4.70 -3.10 15.85
C THR A 176 -3.69 -3.76 14.91
N ASP A 177 -3.97 -3.81 13.61
CA ASP A 177 -3.19 -4.53 12.60
C ASP A 177 -1.71 -4.12 12.56
N VAL A 178 -1.41 -2.85 12.82
CA VAL A 178 -0.04 -2.32 12.83
C VAL A 178 0.68 -2.71 14.11
N LYS A 179 0.08 -2.46 15.28
CA LYS A 179 0.71 -2.77 16.58
C LYS A 179 0.83 -4.26 16.85
N ASP A 180 -0.08 -5.07 16.32
CA ASP A 180 -0.06 -6.52 16.50
C ASP A 180 1.14 -7.16 15.79
N VAL A 181 1.60 -6.56 14.69
CA VAL A 181 2.69 -7.08 13.85
C VAL A 181 4.03 -6.42 14.18
N SER A 182 4.06 -5.11 14.45
CA SER A 182 5.30 -4.35 14.63
C SER A 182 5.20 -3.29 15.74
N PRO A 183 5.07 -3.70 17.02
CA PRO A 183 4.81 -2.77 18.14
C PRO A 183 6.01 -1.90 18.54
N LYS A 184 7.24 -2.30 18.23
CA LYS A 184 8.47 -1.65 18.72
C LYS A 184 9.06 -0.57 17.80
N ILE A 185 8.34 -0.21 16.74
CA ILE A 185 8.83 0.77 15.76
C ILE A 185 9.03 2.14 16.41
N GLN A 186 10.20 2.71 16.18
CA GLN A 186 10.62 4.04 16.62
C GLN A 186 10.82 4.99 15.44
N GLU A 187 11.10 4.47 14.25
CA GLU A 187 11.20 5.22 13.02
C GLU A 187 10.49 4.48 11.89
N LEU A 188 9.57 5.17 11.23
CA LEU A 188 8.81 4.65 10.11
C LEU A 188 8.92 5.64 8.95
N ASP A 189 9.50 5.21 7.83
CA ASP A 189 9.39 5.93 6.56
C ASP A 189 8.27 5.30 5.73
N ILE A 190 7.23 6.07 5.42
CA ILE A 190 6.12 5.68 4.54
C ILE A 190 5.93 6.72 3.43
N SER A 191 7.00 7.44 3.09
CA SER A 191 7.03 8.42 2.02
C SER A 191 6.71 7.80 0.67
N ARG A 192 6.21 8.61 -0.27
CA ARG A 192 6.00 8.17 -1.67
C ARG A 192 5.19 6.86 -1.73
N ASN A 193 3.98 6.89 -1.20
CA ASN A 193 3.04 5.78 -1.23
C ASN A 193 1.70 6.24 -1.87
N LEU A 194 0.67 5.42 -1.77
CA LEU A 194 -0.65 5.65 -2.37
C LEU A 194 -1.64 6.28 -1.38
N PHE A 195 -1.16 6.93 -0.32
CA PHE A 195 -2.01 7.66 0.61
C PHE A 195 -2.60 8.92 -0.05
N GLU A 196 -3.90 9.09 0.10
CA GLU A 196 -4.68 10.23 -0.42
C GLU A 196 -5.02 11.23 0.70
N GLU A 197 -5.03 10.78 1.96
CA GLU A 197 -5.40 11.60 3.11
C GLU A 197 -4.46 11.42 4.31
N TRP A 198 -4.22 12.51 5.07
CA TRP A 198 -3.41 12.44 6.29
C TRP A 198 -3.97 11.48 7.35
N ARG A 199 -5.29 11.27 7.37
CA ARG A 199 -5.95 10.35 8.30
C ARG A 199 -5.49 8.91 8.10
N GLU A 200 -5.16 8.54 6.87
CA GLU A 200 -4.66 7.20 6.53
C GLU A 200 -3.28 6.96 7.17
N VAL A 201 -2.39 7.95 7.04
CA VAL A 201 -1.08 7.98 7.69
C VAL A 201 -1.21 7.97 9.21
N ALA A 202 -2.06 8.85 9.75
CA ALA A 202 -2.28 8.97 11.19
C ALA A 202 -2.80 7.67 11.81
N SER A 203 -3.68 6.93 11.11
CA SER A 203 -4.21 5.64 11.59
C SER A 203 -3.17 4.53 11.76
N ILE A 204 -2.04 4.64 11.05
CA ILE A 204 -0.89 3.75 11.22
C ILE A 204 -0.07 4.23 12.42
N CYS A 205 0.23 5.52 12.46
CA CYS A 205 1.10 6.11 13.47
C CYS A 205 0.50 6.04 14.88
N ILE A 206 -0.80 6.21 15.05
CA ILE A 206 -1.48 6.16 16.36
C ILE A 206 -1.38 4.79 17.03
N GLN A 207 -1.14 3.73 16.25
CA GLN A 207 -0.93 2.39 16.78
C GLN A 207 0.52 2.17 17.27
N LEU A 208 1.46 3.04 16.92
CA LEU A 208 2.90 2.90 17.21
C LEU A 208 3.31 3.77 18.41
N GLU A 209 3.07 3.27 19.62
CA GLU A 209 3.33 3.99 20.88
C GLU A 209 4.81 4.41 21.08
N SER A 210 5.74 3.71 20.42
CA SER A 210 7.18 3.98 20.51
C SER A 210 7.72 4.90 19.39
N LEU A 211 6.86 5.39 18.49
CA LEU A 211 7.28 6.16 17.31
C LEU A 211 7.87 7.51 17.72
N LYS A 212 9.09 7.79 17.24
CA LYS A 212 9.84 9.03 17.51
C LYS A 212 10.12 9.84 16.25
N ARG A 213 10.24 9.16 15.11
CA ARG A 213 10.53 9.78 13.81
C ARG A 213 9.62 9.22 12.73
N LEU A 214 9.05 10.11 11.94
CA LEU A 214 8.24 9.81 10.78
C LEU A 214 8.76 10.63 9.60
N PRO A 215 9.82 10.19 8.91
CA PRO A 215 10.16 10.76 7.61
C PRO A 215 8.95 10.58 6.68
N ILE A 216 8.36 11.70 6.25
CA ILE A 216 7.26 11.68 5.29
C ILE A 216 7.49 12.75 4.22
N LEU A 217 7.70 12.28 2.99
CA LEU A 217 7.62 13.10 1.79
C LEU A 217 6.32 12.76 1.07
N CYS A 218 5.32 13.60 1.27
CA CYS A 218 4.09 13.57 0.48
C CYS A 218 4.13 14.71 -0.54
N ILE A 219 4.13 14.37 -1.83
CA ILE A 219 4.26 15.35 -2.92
C ILE A 219 2.90 16.02 -3.21
N THR A 220 1.80 15.36 -2.85
CA THR A 220 0.49 15.99 -2.79
C THR A 220 0.44 16.87 -1.55
N THR A 221 0.54 18.18 -1.76
CA THR A 221 0.39 19.25 -0.78
C THR A 221 -0.72 18.98 0.23
N PHE A 222 -0.42 18.32 1.35
CA PHE A 222 -1.19 18.47 2.59
C PHE A 222 -0.78 19.81 3.21
N MET A 223 -1.23 20.91 2.62
CA MET A 223 -1.17 22.20 3.28
C MET A 223 -2.23 22.19 4.40
N LEU A 224 -1.88 21.68 5.57
CA LEU A 224 -2.46 22.04 6.87
C LEU A 224 -1.43 21.67 7.95
N PRO A 225 -1.27 22.51 8.98
CA PRO A 225 -0.13 22.46 9.89
C PRO A 225 -0.17 21.20 10.75
N MET A 226 1.02 20.70 11.12
CA MET A 226 1.27 19.79 12.24
C MET A 226 0.85 20.42 13.59
N ALA A 227 -0.38 20.90 13.71
CA ALA A 227 -0.94 21.36 14.96
C ALA A 227 -1.68 20.19 15.60
N ARG A 228 -0.94 19.48 16.47
CA ARG A 228 -1.39 18.48 17.46
C ARG A 228 -1.68 17.09 16.90
N LEU A 229 -0.63 16.27 16.90
CA LEU A 229 -0.69 14.93 17.49
C LEU A 229 -0.76 15.09 19.02
#